data_AF-A0A661KFN3-F1
#
_entry.id   AF-A0A661KFN3-F1
#
_cell.length_a   1.000
_cell.length_b   1.000
_cell.length_c   1.000
_cell.angle_alpha   90.00
_cell.angle_beta   90.00
_cell.angle_gamma   90.00
#
_symmetry.space_group_name_H-M   'P 1'
#
loop_
_entity.id
_entity.type
_entity.pdbx_description
1 polymer ?
#
loop_
_entity_poly.entity_id
_entity_poly.type
_entity_poly.pdbx_seq_one_letter_code
_entity_poly.pdbx_strand_id
1 'polypeptide(L)'
;MATWDKNTPAGNDPIRLGDDEIRNMKDYLEDALSREHTFPGTYGSDAGKHLPGRIGVIFVGSTSQIESLPSPPEGALAYDTLTRDLKRYNGSSWEVLNINADTVDGAHAGTFLRRDGGNSPYTHINWGGYRITNLGNPQDSKDAANKWYVDNHPFQVKQQHLYTFWGTVSAGSTAQTLTLPGGEYGFYPLIRMSAEYTTYWQATILWPAWIDSDGFGHVESFKGWVELAAKIRLCAPTGTIYAYQRYVTSSGEVYWIFLLRDKNTGEILAGYSAPDHPCFGNGNDPILTPHPFHDYNPEKHEIVVINPTPEQLQEMRSLCRPRRIGQPKRCFLDLFHGWEEEGKKVGPFYEPDDKQELAYPKREITVGVVDDEDEKPLWWKKEAKIIKVSIDKYQPEYVKVRPLKRINYTVLR
;
A
#
# COMPACT_ATOMS: atom_id res chain seq x y z
N MET A 1 -61.28 9.98 62.16
CA MET A 1 -60.97 8.54 62.36
C MET A 1 -60.71 8.36 63.84
N ALA A 2 -61.39 7.40 64.49
CA ALA A 2 -61.10 7.06 65.89
C ALA A 2 -59.69 6.45 65.99
N THR A 3 -59.00 6.70 67.11
CA THR A 3 -57.61 6.29 67.31
C THR A 3 -57.56 4.95 68.04
N TRP A 4 -56.87 3.95 67.48
CA TRP A 4 -56.58 2.71 68.20
C TRP A 4 -55.65 3.03 69.39
N ASP A 5 -56.09 2.74 70.61
CA ASP A 5 -55.25 2.81 71.81
C ASP A 5 -54.88 1.40 72.26
N LYS A 6 -53.59 1.07 72.16
CA LYS A 6 -53.05 -0.23 72.59
C LYS A 6 -53.09 -0.44 74.11
N ASN A 7 -53.32 0.62 74.89
CA ASN A 7 -53.35 0.56 76.35
C ASN A 7 -54.77 0.39 76.91
N THR A 8 -55.77 0.31 76.03
CA THR A 8 -57.18 0.14 76.37
C THR A 8 -57.66 -1.26 75.94
N PRO A 9 -58.41 -2.01 76.78
CA PRO A 9 -58.74 -1.66 78.16
C PRO A 9 -57.52 -1.81 79.08
N ALA A 10 -57.43 -0.93 80.07
CA ALA A 10 -56.46 -1.04 81.15
C ALA A 10 -56.82 -2.21 82.06
N GLY A 11 -55.83 -2.82 82.72
CA GLY A 11 -56.04 -4.00 83.56
C GLY A 11 -56.98 -3.80 84.77
N ASN A 12 -57.37 -2.56 85.05
CA ASN A 12 -58.29 -2.16 86.11
C ASN A 12 -59.67 -1.70 85.60
N ASP A 13 -59.95 -1.76 84.29
CA ASP A 13 -61.25 -1.39 83.76
C ASP A 13 -62.33 -2.40 84.19
N PRO A 14 -63.51 -1.94 84.64
CA PRO A 14 -64.57 -2.83 85.07
C PRO A 14 -65.02 -3.70 83.89
N ILE A 15 -65.17 -5.01 84.13
CA ILE A 15 -65.44 -6.06 83.13
C ILE A 15 -66.60 -5.70 82.18
N ARG A 16 -67.58 -4.91 82.65
CA ARG A 16 -68.78 -4.51 81.92
C ARG A 16 -68.58 -3.29 80.98
N LEU A 17 -67.48 -2.56 81.08
CA LEU A 17 -67.10 -1.51 80.13
C LEU A 17 -66.07 -2.02 79.13
N GLY A 18 -65.21 -2.96 79.55
CA GLY A 18 -64.18 -3.53 78.69
C GLY A 18 -64.72 -4.39 77.54
N ASP A 19 -65.90 -5.00 77.65
CA ASP A 19 -66.42 -5.88 76.59
C ASP A 19 -66.96 -5.11 75.37
N ASP A 20 -67.69 -4.01 75.59
CA ASP A 20 -68.14 -3.09 74.54
C ASP A 20 -66.94 -2.41 73.85
N GLU A 21 -65.94 -1.98 74.63
CA GLU A 21 -64.73 -1.35 74.10
C GLU A 21 -63.87 -2.32 73.29
N ILE A 22 -63.67 -3.55 73.76
CA ILE A 22 -62.97 -4.60 73.00
C ILE A 22 -63.69 -4.90 71.68
N ARG A 23 -65.03 -4.90 71.67
CA ARG A 23 -65.81 -5.10 70.43
C ARG A 23 -65.58 -3.94 69.46
N ASN A 24 -65.69 -2.69 69.90
CA ASN A 24 -65.41 -1.53 69.06
C ASN A 24 -63.98 -1.54 68.49
N MET A 25 -62.99 -1.90 69.30
CA MET A 25 -61.60 -2.02 68.85
C MET A 25 -61.44 -3.10 67.78
N LYS A 26 -62.07 -4.26 67.95
CA LYS A 26 -62.06 -5.33 66.94
C LYS A 26 -62.72 -4.88 65.63
N ASP A 27 -63.85 -4.18 65.71
CA ASP A 27 -64.54 -3.64 64.54
C ASP A 27 -63.64 -2.63 63.78
N TYR A 28 -62.85 -1.81 64.49
CA TYR A 28 -61.89 -0.89 63.86
C TYR A 28 -60.71 -1.60 63.21
N LEU A 29 -60.18 -2.63 63.88
CA LEU A 29 -59.10 -3.44 63.30
C LEU A 29 -59.60 -4.17 62.05
N GLU A 30 -60.82 -4.68 62.09
CA GLU A 30 -61.48 -5.31 60.95
C GLU A 30 -61.71 -4.30 59.82
N ASP A 31 -62.22 -3.09 60.07
CA ASP A 31 -62.35 -2.03 59.04
C ASP A 31 -60.99 -1.68 58.41
N ALA A 32 -59.96 -1.45 59.25
CA ALA A 32 -58.64 -1.06 58.77
C ALA A 32 -58.00 -2.14 57.90
N LEU A 33 -58.04 -3.40 58.34
CA LEU A 33 -57.45 -4.51 57.60
C LEU A 33 -58.30 -4.87 56.37
N SER A 34 -59.63 -4.72 56.42
CA SER A 34 -60.53 -4.99 55.29
C SER A 34 -60.29 -4.10 54.08
N ARG A 35 -59.57 -2.99 54.24
CA ARG A 35 -59.15 -2.14 53.12
C ARG A 35 -58.14 -2.82 52.20
N GLU A 36 -57.33 -3.73 52.75
CA GLU A 36 -56.26 -4.40 52.04
C GLU A 36 -56.42 -5.92 51.97
N HIS A 37 -57.34 -6.51 52.73
CA HIS A 37 -57.54 -7.96 52.78
C HIS A 37 -59.03 -8.34 52.75
N THR A 38 -59.32 -9.57 52.33
CA THR A 38 -60.66 -10.16 52.42
C THR A 38 -60.86 -10.79 53.80
N PHE A 39 -61.78 -10.25 54.60
CA PHE A 39 -62.28 -10.87 55.84
C PHE A 39 -63.72 -11.34 55.65
N PRO A 40 -64.00 -12.65 55.71
CA PRO A 40 -65.37 -13.12 55.89
C PRO A 40 -65.55 -13.80 57.26
N GLY A 41 -66.72 -13.57 57.87
CA GLY A 41 -67.16 -14.16 59.13
C GLY A 41 -67.28 -15.70 59.16
N THR A 42 -66.91 -16.41 58.08
CA THR A 42 -66.78 -17.87 58.05
C THR A 42 -65.56 -18.24 57.19
N TYR A 43 -64.59 -18.96 57.78
CA TYR A 43 -63.29 -19.34 57.20
C TYR A 43 -63.38 -19.96 55.78
N GLY A 44 -63.24 -19.13 54.73
CA GLY A 44 -63.12 -19.55 53.34
C GLY A 44 -61.66 -19.55 52.84
N SER A 45 -61.42 -20.12 51.66
CA SER A 45 -60.08 -20.23 51.03
C SER A 45 -59.38 -18.90 50.75
N ASP A 46 -60.10 -17.79 50.83
CA ASP A 46 -59.62 -16.44 50.55
C ASP A 46 -59.53 -15.56 51.80
N ALA A 47 -59.79 -16.11 52.98
CA ALA A 47 -59.67 -15.40 54.25
C ALA A 47 -58.22 -14.95 54.49
N GLY A 48 -58.03 -13.66 54.75
CA GLY A 48 -56.71 -13.07 55.00
C GLY A 48 -55.83 -12.90 53.76
N LYS A 49 -56.34 -13.13 52.54
CA LYS A 49 -55.62 -12.76 51.32
C LYS A 49 -55.73 -11.26 51.06
N HIS A 50 -54.67 -10.68 50.53
CA HIS A 50 -54.70 -9.30 50.07
C HIS A 50 -55.69 -9.11 48.92
N LEU A 51 -56.40 -7.98 48.93
CA LEU A 51 -57.26 -7.55 47.83
C LEU A 51 -56.37 -7.19 46.63
N PRO A 52 -56.62 -7.79 45.45
CA PRO A 52 -55.77 -7.53 44.29
C PRO A 52 -55.82 -6.07 43.84
N GLY A 53 -54.66 -5.50 43.50
CA GLY A 53 -54.55 -4.11 43.05
C GLY A 53 -54.65 -3.07 44.17
N ARG A 54 -54.56 -3.46 45.45
CA ARG A 54 -54.34 -2.51 46.56
C ARG A 54 -52.86 -2.15 46.72
N ILE A 55 -52.57 -1.12 47.51
CA ILE A 55 -51.21 -0.67 47.80
C ILE A 55 -50.39 -1.86 48.33
N GLY A 56 -49.28 -2.18 47.66
CA GLY A 56 -48.38 -3.29 48.05
C GLY A 56 -48.56 -4.61 47.29
N VAL A 57 -49.62 -4.78 46.47
CA VAL A 57 -49.82 -6.00 45.68
C VAL A 57 -50.01 -5.68 44.20
N ILE A 58 -49.16 -6.27 43.36
CA ILE A 58 -49.30 -6.20 41.90
C ILE A 58 -50.37 -7.20 41.48
N PHE A 59 -51.46 -6.71 40.90
CA PHE A 59 -52.45 -7.58 40.27
C PHE A 59 -51.92 -8.13 38.93
N VAL A 60 -52.21 -9.38 38.60
CA VAL A 60 -51.79 -10.01 37.34
C VAL A 60 -53.03 -10.55 36.63
N GLY A 61 -53.33 -10.05 35.43
CA GLY A 61 -54.53 -10.43 34.69
C GLY A 61 -54.55 -9.87 33.26
N SER A 62 -55.55 -10.23 32.46
CA SER A 62 -55.77 -9.64 31.14
C SER A 62 -56.26 -8.19 31.24
N THR A 63 -56.19 -7.43 30.14
CA THR A 63 -56.68 -6.04 30.07
C THR A 63 -58.09 -5.89 30.64
N SER A 64 -59.03 -6.74 30.21
CA SER A 64 -60.42 -6.69 30.68
C SER A 64 -60.54 -7.04 32.16
N GLN A 65 -59.71 -7.95 32.69
CA GLN A 65 -59.72 -8.28 34.12
C GLN A 65 -59.20 -7.10 34.95
N ILE A 66 -58.17 -6.41 34.48
CA ILE A 66 -57.60 -5.21 35.12
C ILE A 66 -58.62 -4.06 35.14
N GLU A 67 -59.29 -3.81 34.01
CA GLU A 67 -60.31 -2.76 33.90
C GLU A 67 -61.56 -3.06 34.75
N SER A 68 -61.83 -4.34 35.02
CA SER A 68 -62.94 -4.77 35.87
C SER A 68 -62.66 -4.72 37.38
N LEU A 69 -61.45 -4.34 37.81
CA LEU A 69 -61.12 -4.28 39.23
C LEU A 69 -62.01 -3.27 39.98
N PRO A 70 -62.68 -3.67 41.07
CA PRO A 70 -63.58 -2.78 41.80
C PRO A 70 -62.80 -1.76 42.64
N SER A 71 -62.96 -0.47 42.29
CA SER A 71 -62.45 0.67 43.06
C SER A 71 -60.95 0.58 43.45
N PRO A 72 -60.01 0.42 42.49
CA PRO A 72 -58.59 0.42 42.78
C PRO A 72 -58.14 1.78 43.36
N PRO A 73 -57.22 1.80 44.34
CA PRO A 73 -56.67 3.04 44.87
C PRO A 73 -55.72 3.68 43.86
N GLU A 74 -55.61 5.01 43.88
CA GLU A 74 -54.57 5.71 43.11
C GLU A 74 -53.19 5.17 43.48
N GLY A 75 -52.37 4.87 42.47
CA GLY A 75 -51.07 4.24 42.64
C GLY A 75 -51.08 2.71 42.64
N ALA A 76 -52.24 2.06 42.55
CA ALA A 76 -52.32 0.62 42.33
C ALA A 76 -51.50 0.17 41.11
N LEU A 77 -50.88 -1.01 41.20
CA LEU A 77 -50.08 -1.59 40.13
C LEU A 77 -50.75 -2.87 39.60
N ALA A 78 -50.74 -3.04 38.28
CA ALA A 78 -51.21 -4.24 37.62
C ALA A 78 -50.29 -4.62 36.45
N TYR A 79 -50.03 -5.91 36.27
CA TYR A 79 -49.35 -6.44 35.09
C TYR A 79 -50.38 -7.03 34.13
N ASP A 80 -50.48 -6.43 32.96
CA ASP A 80 -51.37 -6.85 31.89
C ASP A 80 -50.74 -8.02 31.12
N THR A 81 -51.34 -9.20 31.23
CA THR A 81 -50.82 -10.41 30.57
C THR A 81 -51.08 -10.43 29.06
N LEU A 82 -52.02 -9.61 28.56
CA LEU A 82 -52.33 -9.50 27.14
C LEU A 82 -51.38 -8.52 26.45
N THR A 83 -51.23 -7.30 26.99
CA THR A 83 -50.34 -6.28 26.39
C THR A 83 -48.88 -6.40 26.86
N ARG A 84 -48.64 -7.19 27.92
CA ARG A 84 -47.34 -7.37 28.59
C ARG A 84 -46.78 -6.10 29.23
N ASP A 85 -47.68 -5.22 29.66
CA ASP A 85 -47.31 -3.94 30.26
C ASP A 85 -47.54 -3.92 31.77
N LEU A 86 -46.64 -3.28 32.50
CA LEU A 86 -46.91 -2.84 33.86
C LEU A 86 -47.72 -1.54 33.80
N LYS A 87 -48.88 -1.53 34.45
CA LYS A 87 -49.82 -0.40 34.49
C LYS A 87 -49.94 0.15 35.91
N ARG A 88 -50.18 1.46 36.01
CA ARG A 88 -50.51 2.16 37.26
C ARG A 88 -51.91 2.76 37.15
N TYR A 89 -52.71 2.63 38.20
CA TYR A 89 -53.99 3.34 38.29
C TYR A 89 -53.77 4.79 38.73
N ASN A 90 -54.25 5.77 37.96
CA ASN A 90 -54.09 7.20 38.22
C ASN A 90 -55.23 7.80 39.08
N GLY A 91 -56.14 6.97 39.60
CA GLY A 91 -57.35 7.40 40.31
C GLY A 91 -58.60 7.47 39.43
N SER A 92 -58.45 7.33 38.10
CA SER A 92 -59.57 7.31 37.13
C SER A 92 -59.43 6.17 36.10
N SER A 93 -58.22 5.91 35.61
CA SER A 93 -57.92 4.92 34.57
C SER A 93 -56.58 4.23 34.82
N TRP A 94 -56.38 3.10 34.13
CA TRP A 94 -55.09 2.41 34.09
C TRP A 94 -54.21 3.01 32.98
N GLU A 95 -53.00 3.44 33.34
CA GLU A 95 -52.00 3.97 32.42
C GLU A 95 -50.77 3.06 32.37
N VAL A 96 -50.15 2.91 31.20
CA VAL A 96 -48.91 2.15 31.05
C VAL A 96 -47.77 2.90 31.71
N LEU A 97 -47.05 2.22 32.62
CA LEU A 97 -45.81 2.73 33.17
C LEU A 97 -44.70 2.45 32.17
N ASN A 98 -44.34 3.46 31.38
CA ASN A 98 -43.28 3.38 30.37
C ASN A 98 -41.90 3.20 31.03
N ILE A 99 -41.58 1.99 31.48
CA ILE A 99 -40.23 1.59 31.85
C ILE A 99 -39.52 1.26 30.54
N ASN A 100 -38.75 2.21 30.00
CA ASN A 100 -37.98 1.94 28.79
C ASN A 100 -36.89 0.90 29.10
N ALA A 101 -37.05 -0.31 28.57
CA ALA A 101 -36.09 -1.40 28.73
C ALA A 101 -34.68 -1.03 28.26
N ASP A 102 -34.55 -0.16 27.23
CA ASP A 102 -33.25 0.26 26.67
C ASP A 102 -32.34 0.96 27.70
N THR A 103 -32.89 1.52 28.78
CA THR A 103 -32.11 2.18 29.83
C THR A 103 -31.87 1.33 31.07
N VAL A 104 -32.50 0.16 31.20
CA VAL A 104 -32.58 -0.54 32.51
C VAL A 104 -32.04 -1.98 32.46
N ASP A 105 -32.05 -2.68 31.32
CA ASP A 105 -31.74 -4.12 31.31
C ASP A 105 -30.32 -4.49 30.88
N GLY A 106 -29.58 -3.59 30.20
CA GLY A 106 -28.25 -3.91 29.65
C GLY A 106 -28.25 -5.10 28.66
N ALA A 107 -29.41 -5.68 28.35
CA ALA A 107 -29.56 -6.89 27.54
C ALA A 107 -29.29 -6.59 26.06
N HIS A 108 -29.52 -5.33 25.66
CA HIS A 108 -29.24 -4.81 24.31
C HIS A 108 -27.88 -4.10 24.20
N ALA A 109 -27.05 -4.11 25.26
CA ALA A 109 -25.72 -3.52 25.20
C ALA A 109 -24.78 -4.22 24.18
N GLY A 110 -25.12 -5.45 23.77
CA GLY A 110 -24.41 -6.21 22.74
C GLY A 110 -24.89 -5.98 21.30
N THR A 111 -26.06 -5.36 21.09
CA THR A 111 -26.67 -5.21 19.75
C THR A 111 -26.33 -3.89 19.07
N PHE A 112 -25.76 -2.91 19.79
CA PHE A 112 -25.36 -1.60 19.26
C PHE A 112 -23.90 -1.31 19.56
N LEU A 113 -23.22 -0.56 18.70
CA LEU A 113 -21.89 -0.05 19.01
C LEU A 113 -21.98 1.10 20.02
N ARG A 114 -21.25 0.98 21.13
CA ARG A 114 -21.25 1.97 22.19
C ARG A 114 -20.36 3.16 21.84
N ARG A 115 -20.82 4.37 22.16
CA ARG A 115 -20.08 5.63 21.93
C ARG A 115 -18.80 5.74 22.76
N ASP A 116 -18.74 5.07 23.90
CA ASP A 116 -17.58 5.02 24.79
C ASP A 116 -16.53 3.98 24.35
N GLY A 117 -16.79 3.24 23.26
CA GLY A 117 -15.91 2.19 22.77
C GLY A 117 -15.88 0.93 23.63
N GLY A 118 -16.80 0.78 24.60
CA GLY A 118 -16.83 -0.36 25.52
C GLY A 118 -17.19 -1.71 24.87
N ASN A 119 -17.57 -1.71 23.59
CA ASN A 119 -17.73 -2.92 22.80
C ASN A 119 -17.17 -2.72 21.37
N SER A 120 -16.97 -3.83 20.66
CA SER A 120 -16.40 -3.84 19.32
C SER A 120 -17.21 -4.74 18.39
N PRO A 121 -17.25 -4.43 17.09
CA PRO A 121 -17.89 -5.30 16.11
C PRO A 121 -17.10 -6.61 15.96
N TYR A 122 -17.80 -7.75 15.88
CA TYR A 122 -17.18 -9.06 15.61
C TYR A 122 -16.94 -9.33 14.11
N THR A 123 -17.47 -8.48 13.23
CA THR A 123 -17.37 -8.58 11.76
C THR A 123 -17.41 -7.19 11.13
N HIS A 124 -17.21 -7.11 9.81
CA HIS A 124 -17.25 -5.84 9.08
C HIS A 124 -18.62 -5.15 9.21
N ILE A 125 -18.60 -3.83 9.42
CA ILE A 125 -19.82 -3.00 9.46
C ILE A 125 -20.15 -2.56 8.03
N ASN A 126 -21.29 -2.99 7.52
CA ASN A 126 -21.82 -2.54 6.24
C ASN A 126 -22.74 -1.32 6.43
N TRP A 127 -22.46 -0.24 5.71
CA TRP A 127 -23.28 0.99 5.72
C TRP A 127 -24.31 1.05 4.59
N GLY A 128 -24.55 -0.04 3.86
CA GLY A 128 -25.61 -0.10 2.85
C GLY A 128 -25.46 0.88 1.67
N GLY A 129 -24.22 1.33 1.40
CA GLY A 129 -23.95 2.38 0.39
C GLY A 129 -24.16 3.81 0.87
N TYR A 130 -24.51 4.02 2.15
CA TYR A 130 -24.62 5.35 2.75
C TYR A 130 -23.24 5.93 3.11
N ARG A 131 -23.21 7.26 3.29
CA ARG A 131 -21.99 8.02 3.57
C ARG A 131 -21.76 8.16 5.07
N ILE A 132 -20.49 8.10 5.49
CA ILE A 132 -20.04 8.55 6.80
C ILE A 132 -19.62 10.02 6.66
N THR A 133 -20.37 10.94 7.27
CA THR A 133 -20.06 12.39 7.26
C THR A 133 -19.38 12.82 8.56
N ASN A 134 -18.68 13.96 8.53
CA ASN A 134 -17.94 14.51 9.68
C ASN A 134 -16.84 13.59 10.25
N LEU A 135 -16.30 12.66 9.44
CA LEU A 135 -15.12 11.89 9.82
C LEU A 135 -13.89 12.81 9.82
N GLY A 136 -13.19 12.90 10.95
CA GLY A 136 -11.98 13.70 11.11
C GLY A 136 -10.82 13.21 10.24
N ASN A 137 -9.72 13.96 10.24
CA ASN A 137 -8.47 13.49 9.61
C ASN A 137 -7.83 12.41 10.48
N PRO A 138 -7.33 11.32 9.89
CA PRO A 138 -6.62 10.28 10.63
C PRO A 138 -5.38 10.87 11.32
N GLN A 139 -5.11 10.44 12.55
CA GLN A 139 -3.91 10.82 13.32
C GLN A 139 -2.92 9.65 13.37
N ASP A 140 -3.44 8.43 13.51
CA ASP A 140 -2.66 7.20 13.57
C ASP A 140 -2.76 6.37 12.28
N SER A 141 -1.78 5.48 12.08
CA SER A 141 -1.70 4.63 10.87
C SER A 141 -2.83 3.61 10.71
N LYS A 142 -3.67 3.44 11.75
CA LYS A 142 -4.81 2.52 11.76
C LYS A 142 -6.16 3.24 11.73
N ASP A 143 -6.17 4.57 11.67
CA ASP A 143 -7.40 5.34 11.63
C ASP A 143 -8.09 5.23 10.27
N ALA A 144 -9.41 5.38 10.29
CA ALA A 144 -10.16 5.56 9.06
C ALA A 144 -9.83 6.94 8.44
N ALA A 145 -9.53 6.97 7.15
CA ALA A 145 -9.26 8.20 6.43
C ALA A 145 -10.52 8.73 5.73
N ASN A 146 -10.77 10.05 5.83
CA ASN A 146 -11.79 10.69 5.00
C ASN A 146 -11.27 10.92 3.57
N LYS A 147 -12.20 11.10 2.61
CA LYS A 147 -11.84 11.25 1.19
C LYS A 147 -10.92 12.45 0.93
N TRP A 148 -11.19 13.60 1.56
CA TRP A 148 -10.36 14.79 1.38
C TRP A 148 -8.92 14.54 1.79
N TYR A 149 -8.71 13.83 2.91
CA TYR A 149 -7.38 13.45 3.38
C TYR A 149 -6.67 12.58 2.34
N VAL A 150 -7.32 11.51 1.86
CA VAL A 150 -6.72 10.62 0.84
C VAL A 150 -6.41 11.37 -0.46
N ASP A 151 -7.34 12.20 -0.95
CA ASP A 151 -7.16 12.96 -2.18
C ASP A 151 -6.01 13.99 -2.08
N ASN A 152 -5.82 14.61 -0.91
CA ASN A 152 -4.81 15.65 -0.68
C ASN A 152 -3.48 15.12 -0.08
N HIS A 153 -3.39 13.82 0.18
CA HIS A 153 -2.14 13.15 0.55
C HIS A 153 -1.78 12.14 -0.54
N PRO A 154 -1.59 12.59 -1.79
CA PRO A 154 -1.24 11.70 -2.89
C PRO A 154 0.03 10.95 -2.54
N PHE A 155 0.05 9.67 -2.91
CA PHE A 155 1.18 8.79 -2.69
C PHE A 155 2.45 9.43 -3.26
N GLN A 156 3.32 9.92 -2.37
CA GLN A 156 4.60 10.46 -2.78
C GLN A 156 5.46 9.30 -3.26
N VAL A 157 5.64 9.17 -4.57
CA VAL A 157 6.60 8.22 -5.15
C VAL A 157 8.00 8.72 -4.80
N LYS A 158 8.52 8.27 -3.67
CA LYS A 158 9.91 8.51 -3.28
C LYS A 158 10.84 7.81 -4.27
N GLN A 159 12.05 8.31 -4.47
CA GLN A 159 13.04 7.67 -5.38
C GLN A 159 13.28 6.19 -5.04
N GLN A 160 13.20 5.81 -3.77
CA GLN A 160 13.31 4.42 -3.31
C GLN A 160 12.16 3.51 -3.79
N HIS A 161 11.03 4.09 -4.22
CA HIS A 161 9.89 3.37 -4.80
C HIS A 161 10.01 3.25 -6.33
N LEU A 162 10.97 3.95 -6.96
CA LEU A 162 11.28 3.80 -8.38
C LEU A 162 12.39 2.78 -8.54
N TYR A 163 12.10 1.69 -9.25
CA TYR A 163 13.11 0.69 -9.58
C TYR A 163 14.02 1.27 -10.69
N THR A 164 15.15 1.83 -10.26
CA THR A 164 16.10 2.53 -11.15
C THR A 164 17.43 1.81 -11.22
N PHE A 165 18.10 1.90 -12.38
CA PHE A 165 19.42 1.35 -12.58
C PHE A 165 20.39 2.36 -13.20
N TRP A 166 21.68 2.09 -13.04
CA TRP A 166 22.77 2.85 -13.65
C TRP A 166 23.31 2.12 -14.87
N GLY A 167 23.06 2.65 -16.06
CA GLY A 167 23.72 2.22 -17.27
C GLY A 167 24.95 3.08 -17.57
N THR A 168 25.86 2.57 -18.40
CA THR A 168 27.07 3.30 -18.80
C THR A 168 27.42 3.04 -20.25
N VAL A 169 27.89 4.08 -20.94
CA VAL A 169 28.46 4.00 -22.29
C VAL A 169 29.85 4.65 -22.31
N SER A 170 30.75 4.21 -23.19
CA SER A 170 32.13 4.70 -23.27
C SER A 170 32.68 4.75 -24.70
N ALA A 171 33.62 5.66 -24.96
CA ALA A 171 34.40 5.73 -26.21
C ALA A 171 35.91 5.84 -25.92
N GLY A 172 36.75 5.10 -26.65
CA GLY A 172 38.18 4.88 -26.32
C GLY A 172 39.22 5.41 -27.31
N SER A 173 38.87 5.70 -28.57
CA SER A 173 39.90 6.12 -29.55
C SER A 173 39.40 6.96 -30.75
N THR A 174 38.09 7.19 -30.88
CA THR A 174 37.47 8.07 -31.88
C THR A 174 36.11 8.56 -31.37
N ALA A 175 35.47 9.49 -32.09
CA ALA A 175 34.11 9.85 -31.79
C ALA A 175 33.12 8.71 -32.06
N GLN A 176 32.24 8.45 -31.10
CA GLN A 176 31.29 7.35 -31.12
C GLN A 176 29.90 7.85 -30.74
N THR A 177 28.91 7.51 -31.56
CA THR A 177 27.49 7.74 -31.33
C THR A 177 26.87 6.49 -30.70
N LEU A 178 26.39 6.65 -29.47
CA LEU A 178 25.99 5.56 -28.60
C LEU A 178 24.53 5.72 -28.16
N THR A 179 23.78 4.62 -28.17
CA THR A 179 22.43 4.59 -27.60
C THR A 179 22.50 4.59 -26.08
N LEU A 180 21.79 5.53 -25.47
CA LEU A 180 21.68 5.66 -24.02
C LEU A 180 20.75 4.55 -23.45
N PRO A 181 21.13 3.89 -22.35
CA PRO A 181 20.33 2.84 -21.72
C PRO A 181 19.05 3.39 -21.07
N GLY A 182 17.96 2.63 -21.13
CA GLY A 182 16.71 2.97 -20.43
C GLY A 182 15.69 3.79 -21.20
N GLY A 183 16.03 4.24 -22.40
CA GLY A 183 15.06 4.80 -23.34
C GLY A 183 14.32 6.05 -22.84
N GLU A 184 12.99 6.07 -23.05
CA GLU A 184 12.08 7.20 -22.79
C GLU A 184 12.21 7.84 -21.40
N TYR A 185 12.60 7.07 -20.38
CA TYR A 185 12.65 7.52 -18.99
C TYR A 185 14.08 7.50 -18.45
N GLY A 186 14.81 8.58 -18.73
CA GLY A 186 16.19 8.79 -18.28
C GLY A 186 16.36 10.09 -17.49
N PHE A 187 17.19 10.04 -16.45
CA PHE A 187 17.79 11.26 -15.88
C PHE A 187 19.01 11.66 -16.70
N TYR A 188 19.34 12.96 -16.73
CA TYR A 188 20.49 13.47 -17.47
C TYR A 188 21.78 12.71 -17.14
N PRO A 189 22.61 12.39 -18.17
CA PRO A 189 23.81 11.62 -17.95
C PRO A 189 24.87 12.44 -17.19
N LEU A 190 25.59 11.78 -16.28
CA LEU A 190 26.83 12.28 -15.71
C LEU A 190 27.99 11.89 -16.61
N ILE A 191 28.92 12.80 -16.89
CA ILE A 191 30.04 12.57 -17.80
C ILE A 191 31.35 12.52 -17.00
N ARG A 192 32.21 11.54 -17.32
CA ARG A 192 33.54 11.37 -16.69
C ARG A 192 34.59 11.01 -17.74
N MET A 193 35.82 11.44 -17.56
CA MET A 193 36.97 11.04 -18.39
C MET A 193 38.07 10.36 -17.57
N SER A 194 38.99 9.67 -18.25
CA SER A 194 40.07 8.87 -17.64
C SER A 194 41.50 9.32 -17.98
N ALA A 195 41.68 10.52 -18.57
CA ALA A 195 43.00 10.99 -19.05
C ALA A 195 43.29 12.47 -18.68
N GLU A 196 44.58 12.85 -18.74
CA GLU A 196 45.12 14.17 -18.32
C GLU A 196 45.60 15.09 -19.47
N TYR A 197 45.20 14.87 -20.73
CA TYR A 197 45.81 15.54 -21.91
C TYR A 197 44.97 16.65 -22.58
N THR A 198 45.66 17.54 -23.32
CA THR A 198 45.18 18.82 -23.90
C THR A 198 44.42 18.74 -25.23
N THR A 199 43.83 17.60 -25.60
CA THR A 199 43.09 17.44 -26.87
C THR A 199 41.61 17.83 -26.77
N TYR A 200 40.88 17.88 -27.89
CA TYR A 200 39.44 18.15 -27.93
C TYR A 200 38.63 16.94 -27.41
N TRP A 201 37.87 17.14 -26.33
CA TRP A 201 36.96 16.14 -25.75
C TRP A 201 35.55 16.68 -25.73
N GLN A 202 34.59 15.85 -26.12
CA GLN A 202 33.20 16.29 -26.22
C GLN A 202 32.24 15.18 -25.83
N ALA A 203 31.21 15.57 -25.08
CA ALA A 203 30.00 14.78 -24.88
C ALA A 203 28.81 15.65 -25.29
N THR A 204 27.96 15.16 -26.18
CA THR A 204 26.81 15.92 -26.67
C THR A 204 25.62 15.00 -26.87
N ILE A 205 24.46 15.42 -26.35
CA ILE A 205 23.18 14.77 -26.61
C ILE A 205 22.70 15.30 -27.96
N LEU A 206 22.59 14.41 -28.94
CA LEU A 206 22.29 14.78 -30.32
C LEU A 206 21.54 13.68 -31.03
N TRP A 207 20.77 14.10 -32.03
CA TRP A 207 20.28 13.21 -33.09
C TRP A 207 21.45 12.92 -34.06
N PRO A 208 21.59 11.70 -34.63
CA PRO A 208 22.82 11.28 -35.30
C PRO A 208 23.22 12.28 -36.39
N ALA A 209 24.36 12.92 -36.19
CA ALA A 209 24.91 13.96 -37.04
C ALA A 209 26.26 13.48 -37.57
N TRP A 210 26.47 13.57 -38.88
CA TRP A 210 27.82 13.45 -39.45
C TRP A 210 28.69 14.61 -38.95
N ILE A 211 29.98 14.35 -38.85
CA ILE A 211 30.98 15.33 -38.44
C ILE A 211 31.95 15.48 -39.60
N ASP A 212 32.03 16.70 -40.14
CA ASP A 212 33.09 17.07 -41.06
C ASP A 212 34.44 17.11 -40.34
N SER A 213 35.53 17.26 -41.08
CA SER A 213 36.92 17.28 -40.57
C SER A 213 37.19 18.23 -39.40
N ASP A 214 36.29 19.18 -39.14
CA ASP A 214 36.46 20.28 -38.19
C ASP A 214 35.80 20.02 -36.82
N GLY A 215 35.20 18.84 -36.60
CA GLY A 215 34.74 18.39 -35.28
C GLY A 215 33.41 19.01 -34.80
N PHE A 216 32.78 19.88 -35.59
CA PHE A 216 31.46 20.43 -35.33
C PHE A 216 30.38 19.57 -36.01
N GLY A 217 29.37 19.14 -35.25
CA GLY A 217 28.29 18.30 -35.76
C GLY A 217 27.29 19.15 -36.55
N HIS A 218 27.16 18.87 -37.85
CA HIS A 218 26.05 19.36 -38.64
C HIS A 218 24.90 18.35 -38.55
N VAL A 219 23.75 18.81 -38.05
CA VAL A 219 22.50 18.02 -38.05
C VAL A 219 21.99 17.97 -39.50
N GLU A 220 22.49 17.04 -40.29
CA GLU A 220 21.84 16.73 -41.57
C GLU A 220 20.72 15.74 -41.34
N SER A 221 19.50 16.14 -41.69
CA SER A 221 18.33 15.28 -41.73
C SER A 221 18.59 14.04 -42.57
N PHE A 222 18.93 12.90 -41.96
CA PHE A 222 18.79 11.60 -42.60
C PHE A 222 17.35 11.43 -43.08
N LYS A 223 17.15 11.63 -44.37
CA LYS A 223 15.85 11.54 -45.03
C LYS A 223 15.45 10.06 -45.08
N GLY A 224 14.54 9.64 -44.20
CA GLY A 224 13.82 8.37 -44.34
C GLY A 224 13.78 7.43 -43.13
N TRP A 225 14.44 7.76 -42.01
CA TRP A 225 14.44 6.92 -40.81
C TRP A 225 13.90 7.71 -39.61
N VAL A 226 12.73 7.30 -39.09
CA VAL A 226 12.22 7.77 -37.80
C VAL A 226 12.78 6.81 -36.74
N GLU A 227 13.80 7.25 -36.01
CA GLU A 227 14.39 6.49 -34.90
C GLU A 227 14.06 7.18 -33.58
N LEU A 228 13.44 6.44 -32.66
CA LEU A 228 13.04 6.93 -31.35
C LEU A 228 14.02 6.42 -30.29
N ALA A 229 15.22 7.02 -30.26
CA ALA A 229 16.28 6.65 -29.33
C ALA A 229 16.98 7.87 -28.74
N ALA A 230 17.22 7.85 -27.43
CA ALA A 230 18.13 8.81 -26.79
C ALA A 230 19.57 8.44 -27.14
N LYS A 231 20.30 9.36 -27.79
CA LYS A 231 21.69 9.13 -28.20
C LYS A 231 22.64 10.14 -27.59
N ILE A 232 23.86 9.69 -27.36
CA ILE A 232 24.97 10.52 -26.94
C ILE A 232 26.17 10.28 -27.85
N ARG A 233 26.80 11.36 -28.28
CA ARG A 233 28.09 11.29 -28.94
C ARG A 233 29.20 11.57 -27.93
N LEU A 234 30.19 10.69 -27.92
CA LEU A 234 31.36 10.76 -27.07
C LEU A 234 32.60 10.82 -27.95
N CYS A 235 33.39 11.90 -27.85
CA CYS A 235 34.64 12.08 -28.59
C CYS A 235 35.85 12.01 -27.65
N ALA A 236 36.76 11.08 -27.96
CA ALA A 236 37.89 10.74 -27.11
C ALA A 236 39.17 10.45 -27.89
N PRO A 237 39.98 11.48 -28.22
CA PRO A 237 41.21 11.29 -28.99
C PRO A 237 42.34 10.60 -28.23
N THR A 238 42.42 10.77 -26.89
CA THR A 238 43.55 10.26 -26.08
C THR A 238 43.09 9.68 -24.73
N GLY A 239 42.49 8.48 -24.72
CA GLY A 239 41.98 7.83 -23.50
C GLY A 239 40.47 7.57 -23.56
N THR A 240 39.82 7.31 -22.43
CA THR A 240 38.39 6.89 -22.43
C THR A 240 37.49 7.93 -21.75
N ILE A 241 36.40 8.29 -22.44
CA ILE A 241 35.29 9.09 -21.89
C ILE A 241 34.08 8.18 -21.62
N TYR A 242 33.32 8.50 -20.57
CA TYR A 242 32.19 7.74 -20.08
C TYR A 242 30.99 8.63 -19.86
N ALA A 243 29.79 8.12 -20.15
CA ALA A 243 28.54 8.70 -19.73
C ALA A 243 27.73 7.71 -18.90
N TYR A 244 27.27 8.15 -17.74
CA TYR A 244 26.50 7.40 -16.76
C TYR A 244 25.07 7.89 -16.78
N GLN A 245 24.12 7.00 -16.98
CA GLN A 245 22.71 7.36 -16.95
C GLN A 245 21.99 6.58 -15.88
N ARG A 246 21.19 7.27 -15.08
CA ARG A 246 20.20 6.65 -14.21
C ARG A 246 18.87 6.63 -14.96
N TYR A 247 18.21 5.49 -14.98
CA TYR A 247 16.98 5.31 -15.74
C TYR A 247 16.05 4.31 -15.03
N VAL A 248 14.75 4.32 -15.38
CA VAL A 248 13.77 3.34 -14.89
C VAL A 248 13.87 2.10 -15.77
N THR A 249 14.16 0.94 -15.19
CA THR A 249 14.37 -0.27 -16.01
C THR A 249 13.04 -0.80 -16.52
N SER A 250 13.02 -1.25 -17.77
CA SER A 250 11.87 -1.95 -18.36
C SER A 250 11.86 -3.45 -18.03
N SER A 251 13.04 -4.08 -17.91
CA SER A 251 13.20 -5.49 -17.57
C SER A 251 14.12 -5.72 -16.37
N GLY A 252 15.33 -5.14 -16.39
CA GLY A 252 16.37 -5.35 -15.38
C GLY A 252 16.86 -6.81 -15.21
N GLU A 253 16.39 -7.75 -16.03
CA GLU A 253 16.50 -9.20 -15.79
C GLU A 253 17.78 -9.83 -16.37
N VAL A 254 18.37 -9.22 -17.40
CA VAL A 254 19.57 -9.70 -18.09
C VAL A 254 20.59 -8.57 -18.16
N TYR A 255 21.79 -8.80 -17.62
CA TYR A 255 22.85 -7.83 -17.72
C TYR A 255 23.60 -7.94 -19.05
N TRP A 256 23.66 -6.83 -19.78
CA TRP A 256 24.29 -6.72 -21.07
C TRP A 256 25.56 -5.91 -20.99
N ILE A 257 26.60 -6.43 -21.64
CA ILE A 257 27.82 -5.69 -21.93
C ILE A 257 28.09 -5.86 -23.42
N PHE A 258 27.89 -4.78 -24.18
CA PHE A 258 28.25 -4.72 -25.59
C PHE A 258 29.60 -4.02 -25.71
N LEU A 259 30.47 -4.55 -26.54
CA LEU A 259 31.78 -3.99 -26.86
C LEU A 259 31.93 -3.89 -28.38
N LEU A 260 32.29 -2.71 -28.86
CA LEU A 260 32.71 -2.49 -30.23
C LEU A 260 34.22 -2.67 -30.29
N ARG A 261 34.70 -3.60 -31.12
CA ARG A 261 36.13 -3.86 -31.28
C ARG A 261 36.59 -3.66 -32.71
N ASP A 262 37.82 -3.21 -32.88
CA ASP A 262 38.50 -3.27 -34.18
C ASP A 262 38.82 -4.74 -34.50
N LYS A 263 38.50 -5.19 -35.72
CA LYS A 263 38.72 -6.58 -36.13
C LYS A 263 40.20 -6.96 -36.27
N ASN A 264 41.05 -5.99 -36.59
CA ASN A 264 42.46 -6.23 -36.87
C ASN A 264 43.29 -6.21 -35.59
N THR A 265 43.06 -5.22 -34.72
CA THR A 265 43.83 -5.04 -33.48
C THR A 265 43.20 -5.71 -32.27
N GLY A 266 41.89 -5.98 -32.33
CA GLY A 266 41.12 -6.47 -31.19
C GLY A 266 40.87 -5.42 -30.10
N GLU A 267 41.24 -4.16 -30.34
CA GLU A 267 41.08 -3.05 -29.40
C GLU A 267 39.61 -2.70 -29.19
N ILE A 268 39.21 -2.36 -27.95
CA ILE A 268 37.86 -1.94 -27.62
C ILE A 268 37.71 -0.44 -27.94
N LEU A 269 36.94 -0.13 -28.97
CA LEU A 269 36.69 1.22 -29.45
C LEU A 269 35.56 1.92 -28.67
N ALA A 270 34.53 1.15 -28.31
CA ALA A 270 33.39 1.64 -27.55
C ALA A 270 32.77 0.53 -26.69
N GLY A 271 31.99 0.94 -25.68
CA GLY A 271 31.34 0.02 -24.76
C GLY A 271 29.96 0.53 -24.34
N TYR A 272 29.06 -0.41 -24.07
CA TYR A 272 27.76 -0.17 -23.48
C TYR A 272 27.54 -1.24 -22.41
N SER A 273 27.06 -0.85 -21.23
CA SER A 273 26.71 -1.78 -20.17
C SER A 273 25.45 -1.36 -19.44
N ALA A 274 24.44 -2.24 -19.41
CA ALA A 274 23.16 -2.02 -18.75
C ALA A 274 22.39 -3.34 -18.54
N PRO A 275 21.49 -3.43 -17.55
CA PRO A 275 20.60 -4.57 -17.35
C PRO A 275 19.37 -4.59 -18.27
N ASP A 276 19.32 -3.68 -19.24
CA ASP A 276 18.29 -3.67 -20.28
C ASP A 276 18.98 -3.68 -21.64
N HIS A 277 18.32 -4.34 -22.60
CA HIS A 277 18.79 -4.34 -23.97
C HIS A 277 18.67 -2.93 -24.57
N PRO A 278 19.57 -2.50 -25.47
CA PRO A 278 19.52 -1.18 -26.09
C PRO A 278 18.19 -0.80 -26.75
N CYS A 279 17.42 -1.77 -27.26
CA CYS A 279 16.11 -1.51 -27.87
C CYS A 279 14.96 -1.31 -26.88
N PHE A 280 15.09 -1.79 -25.63
CA PHE A 280 13.98 -1.71 -24.68
C PHE A 280 13.80 -0.30 -24.13
N GLY A 281 12.59 0.23 -24.28
CA GLY A 281 12.28 1.63 -24.02
C GLY A 281 12.75 2.59 -25.12
N ASN A 282 13.35 2.08 -26.21
CA ASN A 282 13.69 2.82 -27.43
C ASN A 282 12.89 2.24 -28.61
N GLY A 283 11.56 2.21 -28.49
CA GLY A 283 10.65 1.69 -29.53
C GLY A 283 10.53 0.15 -29.61
N ASN A 284 11.24 -0.62 -28.78
CA ASN A 284 11.13 -2.08 -28.63
C ASN A 284 11.29 -2.91 -29.93
N ASP A 285 11.77 -2.28 -31.01
CA ASP A 285 12.01 -2.91 -32.30
C ASP A 285 13.54 -3.00 -32.55
N PRO A 286 14.11 -4.22 -32.65
CA PRO A 286 15.52 -4.42 -32.92
C PRO A 286 15.93 -3.92 -34.31
N ILE A 287 15.00 -3.79 -35.26
CA ILE A 287 15.33 -3.26 -36.60
C ILE A 287 15.62 -1.76 -36.47
N LEU A 288 14.87 -1.06 -35.60
CA LEU A 288 15.05 0.37 -35.36
C LEU A 288 16.20 0.66 -34.40
N THR A 289 16.50 -0.21 -33.43
CA THR A 289 17.62 -0.01 -32.49
C THR A 289 18.33 -1.34 -32.12
N PRO A 290 19.09 -1.95 -33.04
CA PRO A 290 19.61 -3.32 -32.87
C PRO A 290 20.76 -3.45 -31.88
N HIS A 291 21.77 -2.57 -31.99
CA HIS A 291 22.98 -2.57 -31.17
C HIS A 291 23.33 -1.14 -30.78
N PRO A 292 24.06 -0.93 -29.67
CA PRO A 292 24.23 0.40 -29.10
C PRO A 292 25.25 1.28 -29.86
N PHE A 293 25.82 0.80 -30.96
CA PHE A 293 26.95 1.42 -31.67
C PHE A 293 26.52 1.93 -33.04
N HIS A 294 26.09 3.18 -33.16
CA HIS A 294 25.56 3.70 -34.42
C HIS A 294 26.64 3.80 -35.52
N ASP A 295 27.88 4.13 -35.13
CA ASP A 295 29.01 4.32 -36.05
C ASP A 295 29.73 2.99 -36.42
N TYR A 296 29.01 1.88 -36.36
CA TYR A 296 29.53 0.55 -36.68
C TYR A 296 29.82 0.40 -38.17
N ASN A 297 31.04 -0.03 -38.50
CA ASN A 297 31.41 -0.45 -39.85
C ASN A 297 31.64 -1.98 -39.84
N PRO A 298 30.80 -2.78 -40.52
CA PRO A 298 30.91 -4.24 -40.51
C PRO A 298 32.16 -4.77 -41.18
N GLU A 299 32.89 -3.99 -41.98
CA GLU A 299 34.16 -4.42 -42.57
C GLU A 299 35.31 -4.30 -41.57
N LYS A 300 35.31 -3.25 -40.74
CA LYS A 300 36.41 -2.91 -39.83
C LYS A 300 36.17 -3.34 -38.39
N HIS A 301 34.92 -3.40 -37.95
CA HIS A 301 34.56 -3.58 -36.54
C HIS A 301 33.82 -4.90 -36.32
N GLU A 302 33.97 -5.48 -35.13
CA GLU A 302 33.10 -6.55 -34.63
C GLU A 302 32.37 -6.10 -33.36
N ILE A 303 31.14 -6.59 -33.19
CA ILE A 303 30.35 -6.34 -31.98
C ILE A 303 30.34 -7.61 -31.16
N VAL A 304 30.85 -7.50 -29.94
CA VAL A 304 30.86 -8.59 -28.98
C VAL A 304 29.86 -8.28 -27.87
N VAL A 305 28.97 -9.22 -27.60
CA VAL A 305 28.08 -9.17 -26.44
C VAL A 305 28.53 -10.18 -25.39
N ILE A 306 28.54 -9.74 -24.16
CA ILE A 306 28.84 -10.54 -22.98
C ILE A 306 27.64 -10.49 -22.05
N ASN A 307 27.22 -11.66 -21.60
CA ASN A 307 26.15 -11.84 -20.62
C ASN A 307 26.77 -12.46 -19.35
N PRO A 308 27.22 -11.65 -18.39
CA PRO A 308 27.90 -12.16 -17.21
C PRO A 308 26.92 -12.95 -16.32
N THR A 309 27.40 -14.02 -15.70
CA THR A 309 26.60 -14.77 -14.72
C THR A 309 26.35 -13.92 -13.47
N PRO A 310 25.35 -14.24 -12.62
CA PRO A 310 25.13 -13.54 -11.37
C PRO A 310 26.37 -13.44 -10.47
N GLU A 311 27.19 -14.50 -10.43
CA GLU A 311 28.44 -14.56 -9.67
C GLU A 311 29.50 -13.61 -10.26
N GLN A 312 29.64 -13.61 -11.59
CA GLN A 312 30.53 -12.67 -12.28
C GLN A 312 30.08 -11.22 -12.07
N LEU A 313 28.76 -10.94 -12.12
CA LEU A 313 28.23 -9.61 -11.81
C LEU A 313 28.55 -9.20 -10.37
N GLN A 314 28.45 -10.12 -9.41
CA GLN A 314 28.79 -9.84 -8.02
C GLN A 314 30.28 -9.52 -7.87
N GLU A 315 31.16 -10.27 -8.54
CA GLU A 315 32.60 -10.00 -8.58
C GLU A 315 32.89 -8.62 -9.19
N MET A 316 32.35 -8.34 -10.38
CA MET A 316 32.50 -7.05 -11.07
C MET A 316 32.02 -5.88 -10.19
N ARG A 317 30.85 -6.03 -9.53
CA ARG A 317 30.36 -5.02 -8.57
C ARG A 317 31.33 -4.81 -7.42
N SER A 318 31.95 -5.86 -6.90
CA SER A 318 32.90 -5.74 -5.80
C SER A 318 34.15 -4.96 -6.20
N LEU A 319 34.62 -5.14 -7.44
CA LEU A 319 35.78 -4.43 -7.99
C LEU A 319 35.48 -2.96 -8.29
N CYS A 320 34.25 -2.63 -8.65
CA CYS A 320 33.84 -1.25 -8.91
C CYS A 320 33.50 -0.43 -7.66
N ARG A 321 33.42 -1.07 -6.47
CA ARG A 321 33.10 -0.37 -5.22
C ARG A 321 34.24 0.55 -4.79
N PRO A 322 33.95 1.82 -4.43
CA PRO A 322 34.93 2.68 -3.78
C PRO A 322 35.41 2.03 -2.48
N ARG A 323 36.72 1.95 -2.29
CA ARG A 323 37.37 1.34 -1.12
C ARG A 323 37.82 2.36 -0.09
N ARG A 324 37.93 3.63 -0.50
CA ARG A 324 38.30 4.75 0.35
C ARG A 324 37.40 5.95 0.08
N ILE A 325 37.22 6.77 1.09
CA ILE A 325 36.48 8.03 1.00
C ILE A 325 37.20 8.93 -0.04
N GLY A 326 36.43 9.49 -0.98
CA GLY A 326 36.97 10.32 -2.07
C GLY A 326 37.37 9.56 -3.33
N GLN A 327 37.37 8.22 -3.35
CA GLN A 327 37.61 7.48 -4.58
C GLN A 327 36.42 7.60 -5.54
N PRO A 328 36.64 7.89 -6.84
CA PRO A 328 35.55 7.97 -7.81
C PRO A 328 34.87 6.61 -7.98
N LYS A 329 33.55 6.62 -8.08
CA LYS A 329 32.77 5.41 -8.37
C LYS A 329 33.13 4.89 -9.78
N ARG A 330 33.39 3.60 -9.89
CA ARG A 330 33.74 2.92 -11.15
C ARG A 330 32.53 2.23 -11.77
N CYS A 331 32.58 2.02 -13.09
CA CYS A 331 31.60 1.24 -13.85
C CYS A 331 32.18 -0.08 -14.35
N PHE A 332 31.35 -0.97 -14.88
CA PHE A 332 31.82 -2.24 -15.42
C PHE A 332 32.71 -2.07 -16.65
N LEU A 333 32.47 -1.05 -17.48
CA LEU A 333 33.31 -0.76 -18.65
C LEU A 333 34.73 -0.36 -18.25
N ASP A 334 34.93 0.24 -17.07
CA ASP A 334 36.27 0.51 -16.53
C ASP A 334 37.09 -0.78 -16.37
N LEU A 335 36.44 -1.92 -16.13
CA LEU A 335 37.12 -3.21 -15.96
C LEU A 335 37.67 -3.76 -17.28
N PHE A 336 37.18 -3.28 -18.43
CA PHE A 336 37.66 -3.67 -19.76
C PHE A 336 38.68 -2.68 -20.32
N HIS A 337 38.54 -1.39 -20.01
CA HIS A 337 39.48 -0.36 -20.48
C HIS A 337 40.70 -0.22 -19.56
N GLY A 338 40.54 -0.54 -18.28
CA GLY A 338 41.48 -0.12 -17.25
C GLY A 338 41.34 1.38 -16.95
N TRP A 339 42.12 1.84 -15.98
CA TRP A 339 42.17 3.25 -15.60
C TRP A 339 43.53 3.61 -15.01
N GLU A 340 43.75 4.89 -14.80
CA GLU A 340 44.89 5.39 -14.04
C GLU A 340 44.50 5.73 -12.60
N GLU A 341 45.34 5.31 -11.65
CA GLU A 341 45.19 5.64 -10.24
C GLU A 341 46.58 5.86 -9.64
N GLU A 342 46.82 7.05 -9.07
CA GLU A 342 48.11 7.43 -8.47
C GLU A 342 49.32 7.28 -9.42
N GLY A 343 49.15 7.66 -10.68
CA GLY A 343 50.21 7.56 -11.70
C GLY A 343 50.51 6.13 -12.17
N LYS A 344 49.65 5.17 -11.82
CA LYS A 344 49.80 3.76 -12.22
C LYS A 344 48.58 3.31 -13.03
N LYS A 345 48.86 2.58 -14.12
CA LYS A 345 47.82 1.91 -14.91
C LYS A 345 47.31 0.69 -14.15
N VAL A 346 46.00 0.65 -13.95
CA VAL A 346 45.27 -0.39 -13.23
C VAL A 346 44.33 -1.07 -14.22
N GLY A 347 44.46 -2.39 -14.38
CA GLY A 347 43.72 -3.16 -15.37
C GLY A 347 44.33 -3.09 -16.79
N PRO A 348 43.63 -3.63 -17.81
CA PRO A 348 42.28 -4.20 -17.76
C PRO A 348 42.20 -5.47 -16.90
N PHE A 349 41.00 -5.74 -16.38
CA PHE A 349 40.71 -6.90 -15.53
C PHE A 349 39.99 -8.02 -16.27
N TYR A 350 39.18 -7.65 -17.27
CA TYR A 350 38.46 -8.58 -18.10
C TYR A 350 38.69 -8.29 -19.59
N GLU A 351 38.57 -9.34 -20.38
CA GLU A 351 38.50 -9.30 -21.85
C GLU A 351 37.43 -10.30 -22.33
N PRO A 352 36.94 -10.17 -23.58
CA PRO A 352 36.17 -11.24 -24.21
C PRO A 352 37.02 -12.50 -24.42
N ASP A 353 36.48 -13.69 -24.14
CA ASP A 353 37.16 -14.93 -24.52
C ASP A 353 36.97 -15.22 -26.01
N ASP A 354 37.98 -14.91 -26.82
CA ASP A 354 37.95 -15.13 -28.27
C ASP A 354 38.03 -16.61 -28.67
N LYS A 355 38.26 -17.53 -27.71
CA LYS A 355 38.34 -18.99 -27.98
C LYS A 355 36.97 -19.68 -28.00
N GLN A 356 35.94 -19.04 -27.47
CA GLN A 356 34.62 -19.64 -27.32
C GLN A 356 33.55 -18.68 -27.80
N GLU A 357 32.61 -19.21 -28.57
CA GLU A 357 31.38 -18.52 -28.95
C GLU A 357 30.21 -19.21 -28.27
N LEU A 358 29.33 -18.42 -27.66
CA LEU A 358 28.16 -18.90 -26.93
C LEU A 358 26.90 -18.67 -27.76
N ALA A 359 25.82 -19.38 -27.39
CA ALA A 359 24.50 -19.06 -27.91
C ALA A 359 23.98 -17.77 -27.26
N TYR A 360 23.18 -17.01 -28.00
CA TYR A 360 22.46 -15.87 -27.45
C TYR A 360 21.52 -16.31 -26.32
N PRO A 361 21.35 -15.50 -25.26
CA PRO A 361 20.47 -15.87 -24.15
C PRO A 361 19.07 -16.25 -24.64
N LYS A 362 18.55 -17.38 -24.14
CA LYS A 362 17.16 -17.80 -24.35
C LYS A 362 16.40 -17.59 -23.04
N ARG A 363 15.95 -16.36 -22.81
CA ARG A 363 15.21 -15.98 -21.61
C ARG A 363 14.01 -15.13 -22.00
N GLU A 364 12.88 -15.42 -21.38
CA GLU A 364 11.74 -14.50 -21.42
C GLU A 364 11.99 -13.37 -20.44
N ILE A 365 11.79 -12.15 -20.92
CA ILE A 365 11.94 -10.95 -20.13
C ILE A 365 10.68 -10.11 -20.14
N THR A 366 10.49 -9.37 -19.06
CA THR A 366 9.42 -8.39 -18.92
C THR A 366 9.75 -7.14 -19.71
N VAL A 367 8.91 -6.75 -20.65
CA VAL A 367 9.01 -5.47 -21.38
C VAL A 367 7.84 -4.58 -20.95
N GLY A 368 8.07 -3.27 -20.99
CA GLY A 368 7.19 -2.23 -20.47
C GLY A 368 5.77 -2.21 -21.03
N VAL A 369 4.97 -1.28 -20.48
CA VAL A 369 3.52 -1.15 -20.66
C VAL A 369 3.14 -1.04 -22.14
N VAL A 370 2.05 -1.71 -22.52
CA VAL A 370 1.45 -1.68 -23.86
C VAL A 370 1.35 -0.24 -24.39
N ASP A 371 1.81 -0.03 -25.62
CA ASP A 371 1.59 1.21 -26.37
C ASP A 371 0.08 1.55 -26.35
N ASP A 372 -0.26 2.84 -26.21
CA ASP A 372 -1.63 3.41 -26.11
C ASP A 372 -2.22 3.62 -24.69
N GLU A 373 -1.50 3.33 -23.60
CA GLU A 373 -1.97 3.68 -22.23
C GLU A 373 -1.45 5.04 -21.73
N ASP A 374 -0.34 5.55 -22.26
CA ASP A 374 0.27 6.79 -21.75
C ASP A 374 -0.44 8.08 -22.14
N GLU A 375 -1.17 8.07 -23.27
CA GLU A 375 -2.00 9.19 -23.70
C GLU A 375 -3.37 9.23 -23.01
N LYS A 376 -3.73 8.18 -22.25
CA LYS A 376 -5.02 8.10 -21.56
C LYS A 376 -4.96 8.86 -20.22
N PRO A 377 -6.03 9.58 -19.86
CA PRO A 377 -6.18 10.11 -18.51
C PRO A 377 -6.08 8.99 -17.47
N LEU A 378 -5.51 9.27 -16.30
CA LEU A 378 -5.26 8.29 -15.22
C LEU A 378 -6.47 7.41 -14.88
N TRP A 379 -7.69 7.95 -14.96
CA TRP A 379 -8.94 7.23 -14.67
C TRP A 379 -9.45 6.32 -15.80
N TRP A 380 -8.79 6.34 -16.96
CA TRP A 380 -9.06 5.46 -18.10
C TRP A 380 -7.91 4.49 -18.35
N LYS A 381 -6.77 4.66 -17.66
CA LYS A 381 -5.64 3.73 -17.78
C LYS A 381 -6.07 2.36 -17.29
N LYS A 382 -5.97 1.34 -18.14
CA LYS A 382 -6.09 -0.05 -17.70
C LYS A 382 -4.84 -0.42 -16.92
N GLU A 383 -4.94 -1.38 -16.00
CA GLU A 383 -3.76 -1.88 -15.30
C GLU A 383 -2.67 -2.25 -16.30
N ALA A 384 -1.47 -1.74 -16.07
CA ALA A 384 -0.32 -1.99 -16.91
C ALA A 384 -0.12 -3.51 -17.08
N LYS A 385 -0.28 -3.99 -18.32
CA LYS A 385 -0.03 -5.40 -18.63
C LYS A 385 1.44 -5.60 -18.89
N ILE A 386 2.06 -6.45 -18.06
CA ILE A 386 3.41 -6.95 -18.27
C ILE A 386 3.39 -7.90 -19.48
N ILE A 387 4.19 -7.59 -20.49
CA ILE A 387 4.40 -8.48 -21.64
C ILE A 387 5.71 -9.24 -21.40
N LYS A 388 5.68 -10.56 -21.61
CA LYS A 388 6.89 -11.38 -21.67
C LYS A 388 7.32 -11.55 -23.11
N VAL A 389 8.57 -11.23 -23.41
CA VAL A 389 9.15 -11.43 -24.74
C VAL A 389 10.40 -12.29 -24.67
N SER A 390 10.51 -13.25 -25.60
CA SER A 390 11.70 -14.08 -25.73
C SER A 390 12.82 -13.30 -26.41
N ILE A 391 13.97 -13.21 -25.73
CA ILE A 391 15.05 -12.30 -26.08
C ILE A 391 15.89 -12.74 -27.29
N ASP A 392 15.86 -14.04 -27.60
CA ASP A 392 16.51 -14.65 -28.75
C ASP A 392 15.92 -14.19 -30.09
N LYS A 393 14.66 -13.74 -30.10
CA LYS A 393 14.05 -13.08 -31.26
C LYS A 393 14.76 -11.78 -31.66
N TYR A 394 15.53 -11.20 -30.75
CA TYR A 394 16.23 -9.94 -30.93
C TYR A 394 17.73 -10.11 -31.21
N GLN A 395 18.22 -11.34 -31.44
CA GLN A 395 19.62 -11.58 -31.76
C GLN A 395 19.96 -11.00 -33.14
N PRO A 396 20.87 -10.01 -33.24
CA PRO A 396 21.35 -9.54 -34.53
C PRO A 396 22.37 -10.54 -35.11
N GLU A 397 22.29 -10.84 -36.40
CA GLU A 397 23.14 -11.85 -37.06
C GLU A 397 24.65 -11.56 -36.97
N TYR A 398 25.03 -10.29 -36.82
CA TYR A 398 26.42 -9.81 -36.80
C TYR A 398 26.99 -9.64 -35.39
N VAL A 399 26.23 -9.92 -34.33
CA VAL A 399 26.70 -9.84 -32.94
C VAL A 399 27.22 -11.20 -32.48
N LYS A 400 28.46 -11.22 -32.01
CA LYS A 400 29.09 -12.43 -31.46
C LYS A 400 28.94 -12.48 -29.95
N VAL A 401 28.45 -13.60 -29.43
CA VAL A 401 28.32 -13.80 -27.98
C VAL A 401 29.59 -14.48 -27.48
N ARG A 402 30.34 -13.81 -26.60
CA ARG A 402 31.57 -14.36 -26.03
C ARG A 402 31.49 -14.44 -24.51
N PRO A 403 32.13 -15.44 -23.88
CA PRO A 403 32.25 -15.49 -22.42
C PRO A 403 33.12 -14.35 -21.90
N LEU A 404 32.88 -13.97 -20.65
CA LEU A 404 33.74 -13.06 -19.91
C LEU A 404 34.98 -13.82 -19.42
N LYS A 405 36.18 -13.34 -19.78
CA LYS A 405 37.46 -13.90 -19.32
C LYS A 405 38.17 -12.95 -18.37
N ARG A 406 38.51 -13.45 -17.19
CA ARG A 406 39.34 -12.73 -16.22
C ARG A 406 40.81 -12.82 -16.62
N ILE A 407 41.48 -11.68 -16.78
CA ILE A 407 42.90 -11.61 -17.17
C ILE A 407 43.83 -11.10 -16.08
N ASN A 408 43.30 -10.32 -15.14
CA ASN A 408 44.10 -9.80 -14.03
C ASN A 408 43.52 -10.24 -12.67
N TYR A 409 44.25 -11.09 -11.97
CA TYR A 409 43.87 -11.60 -10.64
C TYR A 409 44.39 -10.74 -9.50
N THR A 410 45.03 -9.61 -9.81
CA THR A 410 45.50 -8.69 -8.78
C THR A 410 44.30 -8.21 -7.99
N VAL A 411 44.25 -8.63 -6.72
CA VAL A 411 43.32 -8.05 -5.75
C VAL A 411 43.80 -6.61 -5.58
N LEU A 412 43.03 -5.66 -6.12
CA LEU A 412 43.17 -4.25 -5.77
C LEU A 412 43.31 -4.19 -4.24
N ARG A 413 44.29 -3.49 -3.68
CA ARG A 413 44.36 -3.29 -2.23
C ARG A 413 43.47 -2.11 -1.88
#